data_AF-A0A4R0D8C6-F1
#
_entry.id   AF-A0A4R0D8C6-F1
#
_cell.length_a   1.000
_cell.length_b   1.000
_cell.length_c   1.000
_cell.angle_alpha   90.00
_cell.angle_beta   90.00
_cell.angle_gamma   90.00
#
_symmetry.space_group_name_H-M   'P 1'
#
loop_
_entity.id
_entity.type
_entity.pdbx_description
1 polymer ?
#
loop_
_entity_poly.entity_id
_entity_poly.type
_entity_poly.pdbx_seq_one_letter_code
_entity_poly.pdbx_strand_id
1 'polypeptide(L)'
;MDNGLKVAESHIDPADIDIKIIKLKDGRKRLVYGKFLKAFDLDYTQDLTSLKSDIELSLKRLYDTFLFKRLAFFNKNVLVYQGDSHLDIVNDGVGSLNWLIVEDHITDEFMDNLHKKNSEK
;
A
#
# COMPACT_ATOMS: atom_id res chain seq x y z
N MET A 1 3.90 -41.84 -12.35
CA MET A 1 3.81 -41.32 -10.97
C MET A 1 3.90 -39.81 -11.10
N ASP A 2 2.76 -39.14 -11.02
CA ASP A 2 2.66 -37.70 -11.13
C ASP A 2 2.97 -37.10 -9.75
N ASN A 3 4.05 -36.33 -9.64
CA ASN A 3 4.47 -35.72 -8.39
C ASN A 3 3.65 -34.46 -8.15
N GLY A 4 2.34 -34.66 -7.95
CA GLY A 4 1.30 -33.64 -7.78
C GLY A 4 1.51 -32.74 -6.57
N LEU A 5 2.54 -31.90 -6.63
CA LEU A 5 2.62 -30.67 -5.85
C LEU A 5 1.56 -29.73 -6.45
N LYS A 6 0.33 -29.87 -5.97
CA LYS A 6 -0.69 -28.83 -6.15
C LYS A 6 -0.13 -27.56 -5.51
N VAL A 7 0.27 -26.63 -6.35
CA VAL A 7 0.49 -25.24 -5.95
C VAL A 7 -0.81 -24.82 -5.29
N ALA A 8 -0.77 -24.54 -3.98
CA ALA A 8 -1.93 -24.04 -3.29
C ALA A 8 -2.23 -22.65 -3.85
N GLU A 9 -3.14 -22.59 -4.83
CA GLU A 9 -3.77 -21.35 -5.23
C GLU A 9 -4.45 -20.81 -3.97
N SER A 10 -3.85 -19.78 -3.36
CA SER A 10 -4.47 -19.10 -2.23
C SER A 10 -5.79 -18.54 -2.72
N HIS A 11 -6.90 -19.18 -2.34
CA HIS A 11 -8.24 -18.70 -2.61
C HIS A 11 -8.41 -17.41 -1.79
N ILE A 12 -8.19 -16.26 -2.43
CA ILE A 12 -8.47 -14.95 -1.84
C ILE A 12 -9.96 -14.74 -2.03
N ASP A 13 -10.74 -14.79 -0.95
CA ASP A 13 -12.14 -14.39 -1.00
C ASP A 13 -12.18 -12.88 -1.35
N PRO A 14 -12.87 -12.44 -2.41
CA PRO A 14 -13.04 -11.03 -2.71
C PRO A 14 -13.58 -10.21 -1.53
N ALA A 15 -14.33 -10.83 -0.60
CA ALA A 15 -14.82 -10.21 0.62
C ALA A 15 -13.72 -9.87 1.65
N ASP A 16 -12.56 -10.53 1.57
CA ASP A 16 -11.39 -10.29 2.43
C ASP A 16 -10.45 -9.21 1.85
N ILE A 17 -10.75 -8.67 0.66
CA ILE A 17 -9.93 -7.63 0.03
C ILE A 17 -10.38 -6.27 0.56
N ASP A 18 -9.65 -5.79 1.56
CA ASP A 18 -9.83 -4.44 2.08
C ASP A 18 -9.32 -3.41 1.06
N ILE A 19 -10.24 -2.59 0.55
CA ILE A 19 -9.97 -1.51 -0.41
C ILE A 19 -10.54 -0.20 0.13
N LYS A 20 -9.74 0.87 0.05
CA LYS A 20 -10.17 2.26 0.28
C LYS A 20 -9.83 3.11 -0.94
N ILE A 21 -10.75 4.01 -1.30
CA ILE A 21 -10.52 5.05 -2.30
C ILE A 21 -10.70 6.40 -1.61
N ILE A 22 -9.72 7.28 -1.78
CA ILE A 22 -9.66 8.59 -1.14
C ILE A 22 -9.49 9.64 -2.22
N LYS A 23 -10.26 10.73 -2.12
CA LYS A 23 -10.10 11.89 -2.98
C LYS A 23 -9.03 12.81 -2.40
N LEU A 24 -7.96 13.07 -3.17
CA LEU A 24 -6.88 13.97 -2.78
C LEU A 24 -7.23 15.42 -3.16
N LYS A 25 -6.60 16.38 -2.47
CA LYS A 25 -6.89 17.81 -2.63
C LYS A 25 -6.56 18.36 -4.03
N ASP A 26 -5.63 17.73 -4.73
CA ASP A 26 -5.23 18.13 -6.08
C ASP A 26 -6.17 17.56 -7.17
N GLY A 27 -7.17 16.77 -6.80
CA GLY A 27 -8.11 16.13 -7.72
C GLY A 27 -7.75 14.67 -8.04
N ARG A 28 -6.55 14.19 -7.68
CA ARG A 28 -6.20 12.77 -7.84
C ARG A 28 -7.01 11.87 -6.91
N LYS A 29 -7.05 10.59 -7.22
CA LYS A 29 -7.61 9.56 -6.33
C LYS A 29 -6.50 8.67 -5.81
N ARG A 30 -6.50 8.43 -4.51
CA ARG A 30 -5.63 7.47 -3.85
C ARG A 30 -6.37 6.16 -3.63
N LEU A 31 -5.84 5.08 -4.17
CA LEU A 31 -6.26 3.71 -3.92
C LEU A 31 -5.37 3.14 -2.82
N VAL A 32 -5.97 2.56 -1.78
CA VAL A 32 -5.25 1.90 -0.69
C VAL A 32 -5.82 0.51 -0.49
N TYR A 33 -4.98 -0.51 -0.49
CA TYR A 33 -5.41 -1.90 -0.32
C TYR A 33 -4.31 -2.77 0.28
N GLY A 34 -4.66 -3.98 0.70
CA GLY A 34 -3.71 -4.97 1.16
C GLY A 34 -4.11 -5.62 2.48
N LYS A 35 -3.40 -6.70 2.82
CA LYS A 35 -3.74 -7.60 3.93
C LYS A 35 -3.84 -6.93 5.30
N PHE A 36 -3.11 -5.83 5.51
CA PHE A 36 -3.04 -5.14 6.80
C PHE A 36 -3.69 -3.76 6.77
N LEU A 37 -4.45 -3.40 5.73
CA LEU A 37 -5.12 -2.10 5.64
C LEU A 37 -5.94 -1.77 6.90
N LYS A 38 -6.75 -2.70 7.40
CA LYS A 38 -7.53 -2.50 8.64
C LYS A 38 -6.69 -2.39 9.92
N ALA A 39 -5.44 -2.85 9.90
CA ALA A 39 -4.54 -2.78 11.05
C ALA A 39 -3.76 -1.45 11.12
N PHE A 40 -3.70 -0.72 10.00
CA PHE A 40 -3.05 0.57 9.90
C PHE A 40 -4.10 1.68 10.00
N ASP A 41 -4.12 2.37 11.14
CA ASP A 41 -4.92 3.59 11.33
C ASP A 41 -4.05 4.81 10.99
N LEU A 42 -4.00 5.16 9.71
CA LEU A 42 -3.14 6.20 9.16
C LEU A 42 -3.98 7.30 8.50
N ASP A 43 -3.45 8.53 8.51
CA ASP A 43 -4.01 9.60 7.66
C ASP A 43 -3.52 9.44 6.22
N TYR A 44 -4.31 8.70 5.44
CA TYR A 44 -4.02 8.45 4.03
C TYR A 44 -4.23 9.69 3.13
N THR A 45 -4.63 10.85 3.66
CA THR A 45 -4.80 12.09 2.87
C THR A 45 -3.51 12.91 2.71
N GLN A 46 -2.46 12.56 3.47
CA GLN A 46 -1.13 13.17 3.44
C GLN A 46 -0.41 12.98 2.09
N ASP A 47 0.71 13.67 1.87
CA ASP A 47 1.61 13.35 0.75
C ASP A 47 2.31 11.99 0.97
N LEU A 48 2.80 11.37 -0.12
CA LEU A 48 3.40 10.03 -0.06
C LEU A 48 4.63 9.95 0.84
N THR A 49 5.42 11.02 0.95
CA THR A 49 6.64 11.01 1.76
C THR A 49 6.30 11.03 3.25
N SER A 50 5.35 11.86 3.67
CA SER A 50 4.84 11.87 5.04
C SER A 50 4.16 10.53 5.39
N LEU A 51 3.29 10.04 4.50
CA LEU A 51 2.59 8.77 4.69
C LEU A 51 3.57 7.58 4.80
N LYS A 52 4.65 7.59 4.00
CA LYS A 52 5.71 6.57 4.11
C LYS A 52 6.29 6.51 5.53
N SER A 53 6.66 7.66 6.10
CA SER A 53 7.22 7.71 7.45
C SER A 53 6.24 7.17 8.50
N ASP A 54 4.95 7.47 8.36
CA ASP A 54 3.91 6.96 9.27
C ASP A 54 3.70 5.44 9.12
N ILE A 55 3.79 4.89 7.91
CA ILE A 55 3.77 3.44 7.65
C ILE A 55 4.99 2.77 8.29
N GLU A 56 6.20 3.32 8.09
CA GLU A 56 7.44 2.79 8.66
C GLU A 56 7.39 2.78 10.20
N LEU A 57 6.87 3.84 10.81
CA LEU A 57 6.67 3.91 12.25
C LEU A 57 5.69 2.85 12.76
N SER A 58 4.59 2.64 12.03
CA SER A 58 3.58 1.64 12.36
C SER A 58 4.09 0.21 12.20
N LEU A 59 4.90 -0.05 11.17
CA LEU A 59 5.58 -1.32 10.97
C LEU A 59 6.54 -1.65 12.11
N LYS A 60 7.31 -0.67 12.58
CA LYS A 60 8.19 -0.84 13.75
C LYS A 60 7.39 -1.28 14.98
N ARG A 61 6.25 -0.65 15.26
CA ARG A 61 5.36 -1.07 16.36
C ARG A 61 4.77 -2.47 16.14
N LEU A 62 4.36 -2.80 14.93
CA LEU A 62 3.82 -4.12 14.61
C LEU A 62 4.86 -5.24 14.84
N TYR A 63 6.13 -4.96 14.51
CA TYR A 63 7.25 -5.85 14.76
C TYR A 63 7.50 -6.06 16.27
N ASP A 64 7.45 -4.98 17.05
CA ASP A 64 7.72 -5.01 18.50
C ASP A 64 6.64 -5.73 19.32
N THR A 65 5.38 -5.72 18.87
CA THR A 65 4.22 -6.04 19.73
C THR A 65 3.73 -7.50 19.64
N PHE A 66 4.25 -8.35 18.74
CA PHE A 66 3.72 -9.71 18.53
C PHE A 66 4.79 -10.81 18.37
N LEU A 67 4.97 -11.63 19.41
CA LEU A 67 5.80 -12.85 19.37
C LEU A 67 5.33 -13.87 18.30
N PHE A 68 4.04 -13.92 17.97
CA PHE A 68 3.50 -14.77 16.89
C PHE A 68 3.59 -14.15 15.48
N LYS A 69 3.69 -12.81 15.34
CA LYS A 69 3.87 -12.14 14.03
C LYS A 69 5.32 -12.11 13.57
N ARG A 70 6.31 -12.33 14.44
CA ARG A 70 7.73 -12.51 14.05
C ARG A 70 7.91 -13.58 12.97
N LEU A 71 7.04 -14.60 12.88
CA LEU A 71 7.04 -15.59 11.79
C LEU A 71 6.76 -14.96 10.42
N ALA A 72 5.82 -14.01 10.32
CA ALA A 72 5.51 -13.33 9.07
C ALA A 72 6.66 -12.43 8.58
N PHE A 73 7.47 -11.93 9.52
CA PHE A 73 8.69 -11.15 9.27
C PHE A 73 9.96 -12.02 9.21
N PHE A 74 9.87 -13.33 9.48
CA PHE A 74 11.03 -14.20 9.58
C PHE A 74 11.75 -14.29 8.22
N ASN A 75 13.04 -14.00 8.21
CA ASN A 75 13.87 -13.90 7.01
C ASN A 75 13.37 -12.90 5.95
N LYS A 76 12.60 -11.88 6.35
CA LYS A 76 12.21 -10.78 5.45
C LYS A 76 12.92 -9.50 5.85
N ASN A 77 13.50 -8.81 4.87
CA ASN A 77 13.97 -7.45 5.02
C ASN A 77 12.83 -6.51 4.63
N VAL A 78 11.95 -6.20 5.59
CA VAL A 78 10.73 -5.43 5.34
C VAL A 78 11.05 -3.94 5.30
N LEU A 79 10.68 -3.27 4.21
CA LEU A 79 10.77 -1.81 4.06
C LEU A 79 9.57 -1.26 3.29
N VAL A 80 9.39 0.06 3.35
CA VAL A 80 8.40 0.77 2.54
C VAL A 80 9.09 1.32 1.29
N TYR A 81 8.78 0.72 0.15
CA TYR A 81 9.22 1.20 -1.15
C TYR A 81 8.38 2.41 -1.56
N GLN A 82 9.02 3.41 -2.16
CA GLN A 82 8.34 4.60 -2.69
C GLN A 82 8.78 4.81 -4.14
N GLY A 83 7.79 4.78 -5.03
CA GLY A 83 7.90 5.29 -6.39
C GLY A 83 7.27 6.69 -6.52
N ASP A 84 7.13 7.17 -7.75
CA ASP A 84 6.64 8.54 -8.02
C ASP A 84 5.19 8.78 -7.57
N SER A 85 4.35 7.74 -7.63
CA SER A 85 2.92 7.80 -7.28
C SER A 85 2.46 6.60 -6.45
N HIS A 86 3.38 5.89 -5.81
CA HIS A 86 3.10 4.59 -5.22
C HIS A 86 3.94 4.32 -3.97
N LEU A 87 3.32 3.72 -2.95
CA LEU A 87 3.99 3.09 -1.81
C LEU A 87 3.61 1.63 -1.72
N ASP A 88 4.57 0.78 -1.38
CA ASP A 88 4.34 -0.64 -1.11
C ASP A 88 5.25 -1.13 0.01
N ILE A 89 4.70 -1.98 0.86
CA ILE A 89 5.46 -2.72 1.84
C ILE A 89 6.04 -3.96 1.14
N VAL A 90 7.35 -3.95 0.94
CA VAL A 90 8.07 -4.98 0.18
C VAL A 90 9.01 -5.77 1.08
N ASN A 91 9.38 -6.97 0.62
CA ASN A 91 10.60 -7.63 1.06
C ASN A 91 11.72 -7.23 0.11
N ASP A 92 12.72 -6.54 0.64
CA ASP A 92 13.84 -6.00 -0.12
C ASP A 92 14.52 -7.08 -0.98
N GLY A 93 14.77 -6.74 -2.25
CA GLY A 93 15.32 -7.66 -3.25
C GLY A 93 14.38 -8.80 -3.69
N VAL A 94 13.14 -8.88 -3.20
CA VAL A 94 12.18 -9.93 -3.57
C VAL A 94 10.91 -9.36 -4.21
N GLY A 95 10.30 -8.34 -3.61
CA GLY A 95 9.11 -7.69 -4.15
C GLY A 95 7.98 -7.49 -3.13
N SER A 96 6.80 -7.16 -3.64
CA SER A 96 5.62 -6.82 -2.84
C SER A 96 5.24 -7.91 -1.84
N LEU A 97 4.91 -7.49 -0.63
CA LEU A 97 4.30 -8.37 0.36
C LEU A 97 2.76 -8.33 0.32
N ASN A 98 2.17 -7.42 -0.49
CA ASN A 98 0.73 -7.14 -0.52
C ASN A 98 0.16 -6.81 0.88
N TRP A 99 1.01 -6.28 1.77
CA TRP A 99 0.62 -5.94 3.14
C TRP A 99 -0.12 -4.62 3.20
N LEU A 100 0.39 -3.62 2.49
CA LEU A 100 -0.25 -2.33 2.29
C LEU A 100 0.33 -1.74 1.01
N ILE A 101 -0.54 -1.41 0.06
CA ILE A 101 -0.21 -0.75 -1.19
C ILE A 101 -1.03 0.54 -1.26
N VAL A 102 -0.37 1.63 -1.63
CA VAL A 102 -0.95 2.95 -1.84
C VAL A 102 -0.60 3.41 -3.24
N GLU A 103 -1.58 3.86 -4.01
CA GLU A 103 -1.38 4.33 -5.38
C GLU A 103 -2.17 5.62 -5.63
N ASP A 104 -1.49 6.63 -6.15
CA ASP A 104 -2.09 7.87 -6.61
C ASP A 104 -2.37 7.83 -8.11
N HIS A 105 -3.63 7.99 -8.47
CA HIS A 105 -4.11 7.91 -9.84
C HIS A 105 -4.55 9.28 -10.34
N ILE A 106 -4.10 9.64 -11.54
CA ILE A 106 -4.56 10.83 -12.27
C ILE A 106 -6.04 10.64 -12.64
N THR A 107 -6.82 11.69 -12.51
CA THR A 107 -8.25 11.72 -12.84
C THR A 107 -8.55 12.85 -13.81
N ASP A 108 -9.72 12.79 -14.45
CA ASP A 108 -10.22 13.89 -15.27
C ASP A 108 -10.30 15.20 -14.47
N GLU A 109 -10.72 15.13 -13.21
CA GLU A 109 -10.76 16.28 -12.30
C GLU A 109 -9.38 16.93 -12.11
N PHE A 110 -8.33 16.11 -11.93
CA PHE A 110 -6.96 16.61 -11.86
C PHE A 110 -6.56 17.32 -13.16
N MET A 111 -6.87 16.73 -14.32
CA MET A 111 -6.52 17.30 -15.62
C MET A 111 -7.26 18.63 -15.86
N ASP A 112 -8.54 18.71 -15.54
CA ASP A 112 -9.33 19.94 -15.63
C ASP A 112 -8.76 21.06 -14.75
N ASN A 113 -8.37 20.73 -13.51
CA ASN A 113 -7.74 21.68 -12.59
C ASN A 113 -6.39 22.17 -13.11
N LEU A 114 -5.60 21.28 -13.71
CA LEU A 114 -4.32 21.62 -14.32
C LEU A 114 -4.50 22.55 -15.53
N HIS A 115 -5.47 22.27 -16.40
CA HIS A 115 -5.77 23.10 -17.57
C HIS A 115 -6.23 24.50 -17.17
N LYS A 116 -7.13 24.62 -16.19
CA LYS A 116 -7.58 25.92 -15.65
C LYS A 116 -6.41 26.75 -15.12
N LYS A 117 -5.56 26.15 -14.28
CA LYS A 117 -4.39 26.81 -13.70
C LYS A 117 -3.39 27.33 -14.75
N ASN A 118 -3.26 26.62 -15.87
CA ASN A 118 -2.38 27.04 -16.97
C ASN A 118 -3.01 28.13 -17.85
N SER A 119 -4.34 28.21 -17.94
CA SER A 119 -5.04 29.28 -18.67
C SER A 119 -5.11 30.62 -17.92
N GLU A 120 -4.83 30.61 -16.62
CA GLU A 120 -4.80 31.80 -15.75
C GLU A 120 -3.40 32.45 -15.66
N LYS A 121 -2.40 31.91 -16.34
CA LYS A 121 -1.03 32.44 -16.43
C LYS A 121 -0.76 33.09 -17.77
#